data_AF-A0A3A8JP66-F1
#
_entry.id   AF-A0A3A8JP66-F1
#
_cell.length_a   1.000
_cell.length_b   1.000
_cell.length_c   1.000
_cell.angle_alpha   90.00
_cell.angle_beta   90.00
_cell.angle_gamma   90.00
#
_symmetry.space_group_name_H-M   'P 1'
#
loop_
_entity.id
_entity.type
_entity.pdbx_description
1 polymer ?
#
loop_
_entity_poly.entity_id
_entity_poly.type
_entity_poly.pdbx_seq_one_letter_code
_entity_poly.pdbx_strand_id
1 'polypeptide(L)'
;MPKVTFKSPLAEVAVDVPPGTTLLDAAEKGEAQVGHSCGGVCGCSTCHVWIRKGFDSLSEQRDDEMDRLDMGFDVRPYSRLSCQTEVASEDVTVEITEESLVAFMDENPAIRRKLESEGKWPLKK
;
A
#
# COMPACT_ATOMS: atom_id res chain seq x y z
N MET A 1 -10.07 -9.65 15.04
CA MET A 1 -9.62 -8.42 14.34
C MET A 1 -8.40 -8.86 13.56
N PRO A 2 -8.51 -9.04 12.23
CA PRO A 2 -7.39 -9.47 11.41
C PRO A 2 -6.21 -8.51 11.54
N LYS A 3 -5.00 -9.07 11.46
CA LYS A 3 -3.76 -8.31 11.47
C LYS A 3 -3.30 -8.06 10.04
N VAL A 4 -3.01 -6.81 9.72
CA VAL A 4 -2.38 -6.42 8.45
C VAL A 4 -0.93 -6.05 8.72
N THR A 5 -0.01 -6.68 8.00
CA THR A 5 1.44 -6.39 8.07
C THR A 5 1.91 -5.77 6.77
N PHE A 6 2.33 -4.52 6.81
CA PHE A 6 2.94 -3.79 5.71
C PHE A 6 4.46 -3.91 5.77
N LYS A 7 5.08 -4.32 4.66
CA LYS A 7 6.53 -4.43 4.51
C LYS A 7 7.01 -3.46 3.44
N SER A 8 8.04 -2.71 3.76
CA SER A 8 8.82 -1.93 2.80
C SER A 8 10.31 -2.07 3.12
N PRO A 9 11.22 -1.66 2.21
CA PRO A 9 12.65 -1.58 2.53
C PRO A 9 12.98 -0.60 3.67
N LEU A 10 12.06 0.29 4.05
CA LEU A 10 12.27 1.30 5.08
C LEU A 10 11.74 0.87 6.45
N ALA A 11 10.63 0.14 6.48
CA ALA A 11 9.97 -0.25 7.72
C ALA A 11 9.07 -1.48 7.53
N GLU A 12 8.80 -2.16 8.64
CA GLU A 12 7.75 -3.15 8.77
C GLU A 12 6.76 -2.68 9.85
N VAL A 13 5.49 -2.60 9.49
CA VAL A 13 4.40 -2.05 10.31
C VAL A 13 3.30 -3.10 10.39
N ALA A 14 2.81 -3.37 11.60
CA ALA A 14 1.67 -4.26 11.82
C ALA A 14 0.56 -3.53 12.58
N VAL A 15 -0.68 -3.73 12.14
CA VAL A 15 -1.87 -3.08 12.70
C VAL A 15 -3.05 -4.05 12.71
N ASP A 16 -3.81 -4.05 13.80
CA ASP A 16 -5.06 -4.79 13.89
C ASP A 16 -6.23 -3.87 13.45
N VAL A 17 -7.03 -4.36 12.49
CA VAL A 17 -8.17 -3.62 11.91
C VAL A 17 -9.43 -4.48 11.83
N PRO A 18 -10.64 -3.91 11.96
CA PRO A 18 -11.87 -4.69 11.77
C PRO A 18 -12.03 -5.14 10.31
N PRO A 19 -12.73 -6.25 10.05
CA PRO A 19 -13.16 -6.62 8.70
C PRO A 19 -13.92 -5.47 8.02
N GLY A 20 -13.74 -5.31 6.71
CA GLY A 20 -14.28 -4.20 5.91
C GLY A 20 -13.40 -2.94 5.90
N THR A 21 -12.30 -2.90 6.67
CA THR A 21 -11.34 -1.78 6.58
C THR A 21 -10.53 -1.90 5.29
N THR A 22 -10.34 -0.81 4.56
CA THR A 22 -9.46 -0.82 3.38
C THR A 22 -7.99 -0.98 3.79
N LEU A 23 -7.16 -1.54 2.90
CA LEU A 23 -5.72 -1.61 3.15
C LEU A 23 -5.09 -0.22 3.24
N LEU A 24 -5.65 0.80 2.57
CA LEU A 24 -5.19 2.19 2.73
C LEU A 24 -5.50 2.72 4.13
N ASP A 25 -6.73 2.59 4.63
CA ASP A 25 -7.10 3.04 5.98
C ASP A 25 -6.28 2.30 7.05
N ALA A 26 -6.02 1.01 6.83
CA ALA A 26 -5.13 0.24 7.68
C ALA A 26 -3.68 0.77 7.65
N ALA A 27 -3.17 1.13 6.46
CA ALA A 27 -1.85 1.71 6.31
C ALA A 27 -1.74 3.06 7.04
N GLU A 28 -2.71 3.95 6.87
CA GLU A 28 -2.75 5.25 7.56
C GLU A 28 -2.80 5.07 9.08
N LYS A 29 -3.65 4.18 9.58
CA LYS A 29 -3.73 3.86 11.02
C LYS A 29 -2.41 3.31 11.58
N GLY A 30 -1.68 2.55 10.77
CA GLY A 30 -0.37 1.98 11.13
C GLY A 30 0.81 2.92 10.87
N GLU A 31 0.62 4.07 10.24
CA GLU A 31 1.69 4.94 9.71
C GLU A 31 2.62 4.22 8.70
N ALA A 32 2.06 3.27 7.94
CA ALA A 32 2.76 2.60 6.84
C ALA A 32 2.89 3.54 5.62
N GLN A 33 3.99 3.44 4.89
CA GLN A 33 4.38 4.40 3.85
C GLN A 33 3.72 4.12 2.49
N VAL A 34 2.40 3.98 2.46
CA VAL A 34 1.62 3.77 1.23
C VAL A 34 1.24 5.13 0.65
N GLY A 35 1.60 5.38 -0.62
CA GLY A 35 1.20 6.59 -1.33
C GLY A 35 -0.27 6.56 -1.74
N HIS A 36 -0.90 7.72 -1.92
CA HIS A 36 -2.32 7.80 -2.25
C HIS A 36 -2.70 9.15 -2.87
N SER A 37 -2.03 9.51 -3.97
CA SER A 37 -2.06 10.86 -4.54
C SER A 37 -3.45 11.36 -4.98
N CYS A 38 -4.38 10.46 -5.30
CA CYS A 38 -5.77 10.82 -5.61
C CYS A 38 -6.68 10.93 -4.36
N GLY A 39 -6.16 10.65 -3.16
CA GLY A 39 -6.94 10.60 -1.92
C GLY A 39 -7.79 9.33 -1.77
N GLY A 40 -7.43 8.23 -2.42
CA GLY A 40 -8.12 6.94 -2.25
C GLY A 40 -9.40 6.76 -3.09
N VAL A 41 -9.63 7.60 -4.09
CA VAL A 41 -10.87 7.61 -4.91
C VAL A 41 -10.80 6.78 -6.20
N CYS A 42 -9.88 5.80 -6.28
CA CYS A 42 -9.62 5.02 -7.50
C CYS A 42 -9.23 5.88 -8.72
N GLY A 43 -8.53 7.01 -8.49
CA GLY A 43 -8.14 7.96 -9.53
C GLY A 43 -6.69 7.80 -10.04
N CYS A 44 -5.86 6.99 -9.37
CA CYS A 44 -4.45 6.78 -9.69
C CYS A 44 -4.00 5.36 -9.32
N SER A 45 -2.74 5.01 -9.62
CA SER A 45 -2.07 3.75 -9.27
C SER A 45 -1.17 3.85 -8.03
N THR A 46 -0.96 5.03 -7.46
CA THR A 46 0.08 5.26 -6.43
C THR A 46 -0.15 4.58 -5.07
N CYS A 47 -1.31 3.98 -4.85
CA CYS A 47 -1.61 3.13 -3.69
C CYS A 47 -1.39 1.63 -3.95
N HIS A 48 -0.70 1.32 -5.04
CA HIS A 48 -0.37 -0.03 -5.47
C HIS A 48 0.44 -0.80 -4.43
N VAL A 49 0.00 -2.03 -4.17
CA VAL A 49 0.65 -2.95 -3.25
C VAL A 49 0.66 -4.37 -3.82
N TRP A 50 1.59 -5.19 -3.35
CA TRP A 50 1.60 -6.63 -3.59
C TRP A 50 1.13 -7.38 -2.35
N ILE A 51 0.14 -8.26 -2.53
CA ILE A 51 -0.32 -9.11 -1.45
C ILE A 51 0.57 -10.36 -1.39
N ARG A 52 1.28 -10.54 -0.28
CA ARG A 52 2.18 -11.67 -0.03
C ARG A 52 1.50 -12.83 0.69
N LYS A 53 0.46 -12.53 1.50
CA LYS A 53 -0.33 -13.53 2.24
C LYS A 53 -1.76 -13.03 2.38
N GLY A 54 -2.73 -13.95 2.29
CA GLY A 54 -4.14 -13.66 2.53
C GLY A 54 -4.87 -13.08 1.31
N PHE A 55 -4.31 -13.20 0.10
CA PHE A 55 -4.91 -12.65 -1.12
C PHE A 55 -6.34 -13.12 -1.35
N ASP A 56 -6.59 -14.42 -1.24
CA ASP A 56 -7.91 -15.03 -1.47
C ASP A 56 -8.95 -14.63 -0.41
N SER A 57 -8.53 -14.01 0.69
CA SER A 57 -9.42 -13.54 1.76
C SER A 57 -9.87 -12.07 1.56
N LEU A 58 -9.31 -11.35 0.60
CA LEU A 58 -9.62 -9.94 0.37
C LEU A 58 -10.92 -9.77 -0.42
N SER A 59 -11.49 -8.56 -0.42
CA SER A 59 -12.59 -8.22 -1.32
C SER A 59 -12.24 -8.52 -2.78
N GLU A 60 -13.23 -8.90 -3.58
CA GLU A 60 -13.04 -9.07 -5.01
C GLU A 60 -12.55 -7.78 -5.66
N GLN A 61 -11.64 -7.92 -6.62
CA GLN A 61 -11.14 -6.82 -7.40
C GLN A 61 -12.24 -6.35 -8.37
N ARG A 62 -12.43 -5.03 -8.43
CA ARG A 62 -13.49 -4.39 -9.25
C ARG A 62 -12.91 -3.91 -10.60
N ASP A 63 -13.75 -3.78 -11.61
CA ASP A 63 -13.32 -3.40 -12.97
C ASP A 63 -12.57 -2.06 -13.00
N ASP A 64 -13.03 -1.06 -12.23
CA ASP A 64 -12.38 0.24 -12.12
C ASP A 64 -10.99 0.16 -11.48
N GLU A 65 -10.82 -0.71 -10.47
CA GLU A 65 -9.53 -1.04 -9.87
C GLU A 65 -8.58 -1.65 -10.92
N MET A 66 -9.08 -2.60 -11.73
CA MET A 66 -8.30 -3.26 -12.79
C MET A 66 -7.81 -2.25 -13.82
N ASP A 67 -8.71 -1.39 -14.32
CA ASP A 67 -8.39 -0.35 -15.29
C ASP A 67 -7.31 0.62 -14.79
N ARG A 68 -7.31 0.92 -13.49
CA ARG A 68 -6.28 1.76 -12.87
C ARG A 68 -4.97 1.00 -12.68
N LEU A 69 -5.03 -0.26 -12.27
CA LEU A 69 -3.84 -1.10 -12.09
C LEU A 69 -3.09 -1.34 -13.39
N ASP A 70 -3.77 -1.46 -14.52
CA ASP A 70 -3.13 -1.62 -15.84
C ASP A 70 -2.14 -0.49 -16.19
N MET A 71 -2.31 0.68 -15.56
CA MET A 71 -1.42 1.84 -15.70
C MET A 71 -0.26 1.86 -14.69
N GLY A 72 -0.27 0.95 -13.71
CA GLY A 72 0.72 0.86 -12.64
C GLY A 72 2.04 0.23 -13.06
N PHE A 73 3.08 0.39 -12.22
CA PHE A 73 4.40 -0.15 -12.49
C PHE A 73 4.62 -1.53 -11.82
N ASP A 74 5.19 -2.50 -12.55
CA ASP A 74 5.45 -3.87 -12.05
C ASP A 74 4.20 -4.53 -11.43
N VAL A 75 3.10 -4.50 -12.18
CA VAL A 75 1.83 -5.13 -11.83
C VAL A 75 1.96 -6.65 -11.94
N ARG A 76 1.43 -7.35 -10.93
CA ARG A 76 1.53 -8.81 -10.78
C ARG A 76 0.15 -9.40 -10.49
N PRO A 77 -0.05 -10.73 -10.61
CA PRO A 77 -1.34 -11.36 -10.32
C PRO A 77 -1.87 -11.12 -8.90
N TYR A 78 -0.98 -10.80 -7.95
CA TYR A 78 -1.29 -10.47 -6.56
C TYR A 78 -1.20 -8.96 -6.27
N SER A 79 -1.23 -8.13 -7.31
CA SER A 79 -1.31 -6.67 -7.18
C SER A 79 -2.72 -6.23 -6.85
N ARG A 80 -2.82 -5.24 -5.97
CA ARG A 80 -4.08 -4.59 -5.60
C ARG A 80 -3.86 -3.10 -5.43
N LEU A 81 -4.93 -2.31 -5.57
CA LEU A 81 -4.95 -0.93 -5.07
C LEU A 81 -5.41 -0.96 -3.61
N SER A 82 -4.55 -0.52 -2.70
CA SER A 82 -4.85 -0.61 -1.27
C SER A 82 -6.13 0.15 -0.88
N CYS A 83 -6.46 1.25 -1.59
CA CYS A 83 -7.68 2.02 -1.36
C CYS A 83 -8.98 1.30 -1.76
N GLN A 84 -8.93 0.31 -2.65
CA GLN A 84 -10.11 -0.45 -3.11
C GLN A 84 -10.21 -1.84 -2.48
N THR A 85 -9.20 -2.21 -1.69
CA THR A 85 -9.05 -3.58 -1.18
C THR A 85 -9.43 -3.63 0.28
N GLU A 86 -10.48 -4.37 0.61
CA GLU A 86 -10.98 -4.52 1.97
C GLU A 86 -10.46 -5.82 2.60
N VAL A 87 -10.09 -5.73 3.88
CA VAL A 87 -9.68 -6.88 4.68
C VAL A 87 -10.92 -7.65 5.14
N ALA A 88 -10.97 -8.97 4.98
CA ALA A 88 -12.04 -9.80 5.53
C ALA A 88 -11.66 -10.37 6.91
N SER A 89 -11.61 -11.70 7.05
CA SER A 89 -11.45 -12.37 8.35
C SER A 89 -10.03 -12.85 8.65
N GLU A 90 -9.12 -12.86 7.68
CA GLU A 90 -7.78 -13.44 7.81
C GLU A 90 -6.68 -12.39 7.90
N ASP A 91 -5.53 -12.81 8.45
CA ASP A 91 -4.34 -11.97 8.51
C ASP A 91 -3.72 -11.80 7.12
N VAL A 92 -3.35 -10.56 6.79
CA VAL A 92 -2.85 -10.17 5.47
C VAL A 92 -1.42 -9.66 5.59
N THR A 93 -0.55 -10.05 4.67
CA THR A 93 0.78 -9.45 4.52
C THR A 93 0.86 -8.75 3.19
N VAL A 94 1.24 -7.48 3.23
CA VAL A 94 1.29 -6.55 2.12
C VAL A 94 2.73 -6.07 1.96
N GLU A 95 3.21 -6.03 0.73
CA GLU A 95 4.47 -5.37 0.38
C GLU A 95 4.15 -4.08 -0.38
N ILE A 96 4.67 -2.96 0.11
CA ILE A 96 4.51 -1.65 -0.51
C ILE A 96 5.44 -1.58 -1.72
N THR A 97 4.89 -1.28 -2.90
CA THR A 97 5.69 -1.21 -4.13
C THR A 97 6.56 0.03 -4.16
N GLU A 98 7.59 0.02 -5.02
CA GLU A 98 8.48 1.16 -5.19
C GLU A 98 7.70 2.41 -5.66
N GLU A 99 6.75 2.26 -6.58
CA GLU A 99 5.87 3.34 -7.04
C GLU A 99 5.13 3.98 -5.86
N SER A 100 4.55 3.15 -4.98
CA SER A 100 3.80 3.64 -3.84
C SER A 100 4.68 4.32 -2.79
N LEU A 101 5.88 3.79 -2.53
CA LEU A 101 6.85 4.43 -1.63
C LEU A 101 7.32 5.78 -2.16
N VAL A 102 7.59 5.89 -3.47
CA VAL A 102 7.99 7.15 -4.09
C VAL A 102 6.88 8.19 -3.96
N ALA A 103 5.63 7.81 -4.28
CA ALA A 103 4.48 8.69 -4.13
C ALA A 103 4.30 9.16 -2.68
N PHE A 104 4.41 8.25 -1.70
CA PHE A 104 4.37 8.61 -0.29
C PHE A 104 5.45 9.65 0.08
N MET A 105 6.68 9.51 -0.42
CA MET A 105 7.76 10.45 -0.13
C MET A 105 7.53 11.82 -0.76
N ASP A 106 6.92 11.88 -1.95
CA ASP A 106 6.55 13.13 -2.61
C ASP A 106 5.39 13.83 -1.90
N GLU A 107 4.43 13.06 -1.38
CA GLU A 107 3.33 13.54 -0.53
C GLU A 107 3.82 14.02 0.85
N ASN A 108 4.95 13.48 1.34
CA ASN A 108 5.49 13.73 2.68
C ASN A 108 6.92 14.34 2.65
N PRO A 109 7.09 15.60 2.17
CA PRO A 109 8.40 16.18 1.93
C PRO A 109 9.27 16.34 3.19
N ALA A 110 8.66 16.47 4.37
CA ALA A 110 9.40 16.54 5.64
C ALA A 110 10.05 15.19 5.99
N ILE A 111 9.32 14.09 5.83
CA ILE A 111 9.81 12.72 6.06
C ILE A 111 10.90 12.40 5.02
N ARG A 112 10.65 12.72 3.74
CA ARG A 112 11.61 12.55 2.66
C ARG A 112 12.94 13.24 2.96
N ARG A 113 12.94 14.53 3.29
CA ARG A 113 14.17 15.29 3.59
C ARG A 113 14.95 14.71 4.77
N LYS A 114 14.25 14.17 5.77
CA LYS A 114 14.88 13.48 6.91
C LYS A 114 15.56 12.19 6.46
N LEU A 115 14.90 11.37 5.65
CA LEU A 115 15.50 10.12 5.15
C LEU A 115 16.66 10.38 4.17
N GLU A 116 16.58 11.46 3.38
CA GLU A 116 17.67 11.92 2.51
C GLU A 116 18.89 12.34 3.34
N SER A 117 18.71 13.09 4.44
CA SER A 117 19.84 13.49 5.31
C SER A 117 20.46 12.31 6.06
N GLU A 118 19.68 11.25 6.31
CA GLU A 118 20.15 9.98 6.85
C GLU A 118 20.76 9.04 5.79
N GLY A 119 20.71 9.40 4.51
CA GLY A 119 21.20 8.58 3.40
C GLY A 119 20.40 7.29 3.15
N LYS A 120 19.16 7.23 3.65
CA LYS A 120 18.23 6.09 3.50
C LYS A 120 17.30 6.23 2.29
N TRP A 121 17.25 7.40 1.68
CA TRP A 121 16.46 7.70 0.48
C TRP A 121 17.30 8.50 -0.55
N PRO A 122 17.14 8.25 -1.87
CA PRO A 122 16.36 7.18 -2.50
C PRO A 122 16.92 5.79 -2.19
N LEU A 123 16.09 4.76 -2.35
CA LEU A 123 16.53 3.37 -2.19
C LEU A 123 17.67 3.07 -3.18
N LYS A 124 18.77 2.50 -2.69
CA LYS A 124 19.88 2.05 -3.55
C LYS A 124 19.48 0.73 -4.20
N LYS A 125 19.66 0.63 -5.52
CA LYS A 125 19.46 -0.60 -6.30
C LYS A 125 20.51 -1.65 -5.98
#